data_AF-A7T6E6-F1
#
_entry.id   AF-A7T6E6-F1
#
_cell.length_a   1.000
_cell.length_b   1.000
_cell.length_c   1.000
_cell.angle_alpha   90.00
_cell.angle_beta   90.00
_cell.angle_gamma   90.00
#
_symmetry.space_group_name_H-M   'P 1'
#
loop_
_entity.id
_entity.type
_entity.pdbx_description
1 polymer ?
#
loop_
_entity_poly.entity_id
_entity_poly.type
_entity_poly.pdbx_seq_one_letter_code
_entity_poly.pdbx_strand_id
1 'polypeptide(L)'
;LAGLGYGTLVMQFLSNIYYIVILAWVLFYLFDSFRSHVPWESCGNWWNTPFCSTRPRNSRLLWVELKCVPHTPSFYFMTASQTVNCSAFALPVNCSQTFTSPSEEYWTNRVLQITDSLEDMGEIRWELVGTLILSWVLVYFCIFKSVRLTGKVWVYAATQIYWSLGIGFGGIITFGSFNSFKNNHPWIHGFRPGLVFIAYPEAISQLPGSVFWAILFFTMLVTLGLDTMVRLIPSVTGTIVLFL
;
A
#
# COMPACT_ATOMS: atom_id res chain seq x y z
N LEU A 1 8.80 -35.36 -13.19
CA LEU A 1 9.38 -34.18 -12.51
C LEU A 1 9.42 -32.91 -13.37
N ALA A 2 9.53 -32.99 -14.71
CA ALA A 2 9.57 -31.80 -15.59
C ALA A 2 8.38 -30.83 -15.42
N GLY A 3 7.16 -31.34 -15.18
CA GLY A 3 5.98 -30.50 -14.91
C GLY A 3 6.09 -29.61 -13.66
N LEU A 4 6.92 -29.98 -12.68
CA LEU A 4 7.17 -29.18 -11.49
C LEU A 4 8.04 -27.96 -11.82
N GLY A 5 8.96 -28.08 -12.79
CA GLY A 5 9.76 -26.95 -13.30
C GLY A 5 8.93 -25.97 -14.12
N TYR A 6 8.04 -26.44 -15.00
CA TYR A 6 7.15 -25.54 -15.74
C TYR A 6 6.18 -24.80 -14.82
N GLY A 7 5.65 -25.46 -13.79
CA GLY A 7 4.77 -24.84 -12.80
C GLY A 7 5.45 -23.70 -12.03
N THR A 8 6.71 -23.87 -11.61
CA THR A 8 7.45 -22.80 -10.91
C THR A 8 7.76 -21.62 -11.82
N LEU A 9 8.05 -21.86 -13.11
CA LEU A 9 8.28 -20.78 -14.08
C LEU A 9 7.03 -19.91 -14.29
N VAL A 10 5.84 -20.53 -14.40
CA VAL A 10 4.57 -19.81 -14.56
C VAL A 10 4.25 -18.98 -13.32
N MET A 11 4.38 -19.58 -12.12
CA MET A 11 4.15 -18.86 -10.86
C MET A 11 5.09 -17.67 -10.71
N GLN A 12 6.35 -17.83 -11.09
CA GLN A 12 7.35 -16.77 -11.00
C GLN A 12 7.09 -15.64 -12.01
N PHE A 13 6.65 -15.96 -13.23
CA PHE A 13 6.27 -14.97 -14.22
C PHE A 13 5.12 -14.08 -13.72
N LEU A 14 4.07 -14.69 -13.17
CA LEU A 14 2.93 -13.95 -12.60
C LEU A 14 3.35 -13.10 -11.40
N SER A 15 4.24 -13.64 -10.55
CA SER A 15 4.78 -12.89 -9.41
C SER A 15 5.57 -11.66 -9.85
N ASN A 16 6.41 -11.78 -10.90
CA ASN A 16 7.18 -10.66 -11.43
C ASN A 16 6.28 -9.53 -11.96
N ILE A 17 5.19 -9.87 -12.67
CA ILE A 17 4.21 -8.88 -13.14
C ILE A 17 3.56 -8.16 -11.94
N TYR A 18 3.19 -8.89 -10.89
CA TYR A 18 2.59 -8.29 -9.71
C TYR A 18 3.55 -7.32 -9.01
N TYR A 19 4.81 -7.72 -8.79
CA TYR A 19 5.78 -6.87 -8.10
C TYR A 19 6.17 -5.63 -8.92
N ILE A 20 6.19 -5.70 -10.25
CA ILE A 20 6.54 -4.52 -11.06
C ILE A 20 5.44 -3.45 -11.03
N VAL A 21 4.18 -3.88 -10.93
CA VAL A 21 3.03 -2.99 -10.71
C VAL A 21 3.12 -2.31 -9.34
N ILE A 22 3.43 -3.06 -8.27
CA ILE A 22 3.64 -2.46 -6.94
C ILE A 22 4.79 -1.45 -6.98
N LEU A 23 5.91 -1.79 -7.61
CA LEU A 23 7.05 -0.88 -7.71
C LEU A 23 6.67 0.43 -8.43
N ALA A 24 5.82 0.35 -9.46
CA ALA A 24 5.31 1.52 -10.15
C ALA A 24 4.45 2.42 -9.24
N TRP A 25 3.61 1.84 -8.38
CA TRP A 25 2.87 2.59 -7.37
C TRP A 25 3.81 3.24 -6.35
N VAL A 26 4.80 2.51 -5.84
CA VAL A 26 5.78 3.08 -4.90
C VAL A 26 6.55 4.24 -5.53
N LEU A 27 7.00 4.12 -6.78
CA LEU A 27 7.67 5.22 -7.50
C LEU A 27 6.76 6.42 -7.69
N PHE A 28 5.48 6.19 -7.98
CA PHE A 28 4.48 7.27 -8.08
C PHE A 28 4.37 8.04 -6.76
N TYR A 29 4.22 7.33 -5.62
CA TYR A 29 4.22 7.95 -4.29
C TYR A 29 5.54 8.65 -3.95
N LEU A 30 6.67 8.07 -4.35
CA LEU A 30 7.99 8.68 -4.14
C LEU A 30 8.11 10.01 -4.88
N PHE A 31 7.66 10.08 -6.14
CA PHE A 31 7.66 11.33 -6.90
C PHE A 31 6.75 12.38 -6.28
N ASP A 32 5.57 12.00 -5.83
CA ASP A 32 4.63 12.91 -5.16
C ASP A 32 5.09 13.33 -3.76
N SER A 33 6.01 12.58 -3.15
CA SER A 33 6.63 12.94 -1.87
C SER A 33 7.61 14.11 -1.99
N PHE A 34 8.13 14.45 -3.18
CA PHE A 34 9.03 15.60 -3.35
C PHE A 34 8.34 16.97 -3.38
N ARG A 35 7.01 17.00 -3.21
CA ARG A 35 6.24 18.24 -3.09
C ARG A 35 6.49 18.90 -1.72
N SER A 36 6.21 20.21 -1.62
CA SER A 36 6.36 20.97 -0.36
C SER A 36 5.46 20.46 0.77
N HIS A 37 4.28 19.94 0.42
CA HIS A 37 3.37 19.23 1.31
C HIS A 37 2.92 17.94 0.61
N VAL A 38 2.79 16.85 1.37
CA VAL A 38 2.37 15.57 0.79
C VAL A 38 0.88 15.63 0.42
N PRO A 39 0.48 15.14 -0.77
CA PRO A 39 -0.87 15.36 -1.28
C PRO A 39 -1.97 14.64 -0.47
N TRP A 40 -1.62 13.56 0.23
CA TRP A 40 -2.51 12.81 1.13
C TRP A 40 -2.64 13.40 2.55
N GLU A 41 -2.08 14.59 2.81
CA GLU A 41 -2.23 15.29 4.09
C GLU A 41 -3.55 16.07 4.19
N SER A 42 -4.10 16.50 3.05
CA SER A 42 -5.23 17.45 3.02
C SER A 42 -6.35 17.04 2.06
N CYS A 43 -7.56 17.49 2.39
CA CYS A 43 -8.75 17.28 1.57
C CYS A 43 -8.96 18.34 0.47
N GLY A 44 -8.03 19.26 0.24
CA GLY A 44 -8.18 20.39 -0.70
C GLY A 44 -7.80 20.12 -2.17
N ASN A 45 -7.75 18.86 -2.61
CA ASN A 45 -7.32 18.49 -3.96
C ASN A 45 -8.50 18.22 -4.91
N TRP A 46 -8.25 18.25 -6.22
CA TRP A 46 -9.30 18.08 -7.25
C TRP A 46 -9.90 16.67 -7.31
N TRP A 47 -9.21 15.66 -6.78
CA TRP A 47 -9.69 14.27 -6.73
C TRP A 47 -10.49 13.95 -5.46
N ASN A 48 -10.59 14.91 -4.54
CA ASN A 48 -11.25 14.69 -3.27
C ASN A 48 -12.75 14.94 -3.37
N THR A 49 -13.51 14.12 -2.66
CA THR A 49 -14.97 14.27 -2.55
C THR A 49 -15.33 15.22 -1.40
N PRO A 50 -16.57 15.76 -1.36
CA PRO A 50 -17.02 16.55 -0.21
C PRO A 50 -17.08 15.76 1.11
N PHE A 51 -16.89 14.43 1.07
CA PHE A 51 -16.91 13.54 2.23
C PHE A 51 -15.51 13.26 2.81
N CYS A 52 -14.46 13.81 2.21
CA CYS A 52 -13.12 13.74 2.75
C CYS A 52 -13.00 14.55 4.05
N SER A 53 -12.52 13.92 5.12
CA SER A 53 -12.26 14.60 6.39
C SER A 53 -10.89 14.26 6.97
N THR A 54 -10.14 15.28 7.35
CA THR A 54 -8.90 15.12 8.14
C THR A 54 -9.23 14.80 9.60
N ARG A 55 -8.43 13.96 10.27
CA ARG A 55 -8.57 13.72 11.72
C ARG A 55 -8.39 15.04 12.50
N PRO A 56 -9.33 15.43 13.38
CA PRO A 56 -9.17 16.63 14.19
C PRO A 56 -8.05 16.45 15.21
N ARG A 57 -7.10 17.39 15.21
CA ARG A 57 -5.85 17.38 16.03
C ARG A 57 -6.08 17.36 17.55
N ASN A 58 -7.32 17.59 18.03
CA ASN A 58 -7.66 17.84 19.44
C ASN A 58 -8.96 17.17 19.95
N SER A 59 -9.43 16.06 19.37
CA SER A 59 -10.68 15.42 19.83
C SER A 59 -10.49 13.94 20.13
N ARG A 60 -10.92 13.47 21.30
CA ARG A 60 -11.06 12.03 21.68
C ARG A 60 -12.07 11.24 20.80
N LEU A 61 -12.52 11.80 19.69
CA LEU A 61 -13.51 11.19 18.81
C LEU A 61 -12.77 10.49 17.67
N LEU A 62 -12.63 9.17 17.84
CA LEU A 62 -11.82 8.32 16.97
C LEU A 62 -12.40 8.20 15.56
N TRP A 63 -13.72 8.36 15.40
CA TRP A 63 -14.46 8.41 14.13
C TRP A 63 -15.76 9.15 14.45
N VAL A 64 -16.13 10.20 13.68
CA VAL A 64 -17.48 10.76 13.79
C VAL A 64 -18.32 10.10 12.72
N GLU A 65 -19.05 9.05 13.10
CA GLU A 65 -20.15 8.55 12.30
C GLU A 65 -21.29 9.57 12.41
N LEU A 66 -21.43 10.44 11.40
CA LEU A 66 -22.57 11.36 11.38
C LEU A 66 -23.82 10.57 11.00
N LYS A 67 -24.65 10.29 12.00
CA LYS A 67 -26.04 9.89 11.81
C LYS A 67 -26.89 11.16 11.74
N CYS A 68 -27.44 11.50 10.57
CA CYS A 68 -28.50 12.51 10.47
C CYS A 68 -29.70 11.99 11.29
N VAL A 69 -30.09 12.65 12.38
CA VAL A 69 -31.31 12.33 13.16
C VAL A 69 -32.47 13.17 12.60
N PRO A 70 -33.68 12.62 12.42
CA PRO A 70 -34.84 13.42 12.02
C PRO A 70 -35.13 14.50 13.06
N HIS A 71 -35.33 15.73 12.61
CA HIS A 71 -35.76 16.86 13.44
C HIS A 71 -36.98 16.49 14.30
N THR A 72 -36.86 16.48 15.62
CA THR A 72 -37.98 16.71 16.53
C THR A 72 -37.64 17.91 17.42
N PRO A 73 -38.53 18.90 17.58
CA PRO A 73 -38.21 20.13 18.30
C PRO A 73 -38.40 19.88 19.80
N SER A 74 -37.35 19.49 20.52
CA SER A 74 -37.39 19.48 22.00
C SER A 74 -35.98 19.57 22.61
N PHE A 75 -35.78 20.68 23.33
CA PHE A 75 -34.74 20.99 24.31
C PHE A 75 -34.13 19.78 25.04
N TYR A 76 -32.86 19.44 24.77
CA TYR A 76 -31.90 18.92 25.77
C TYR A 76 -30.46 19.25 25.32
N PHE A 77 -29.65 19.74 26.26
CA PHE A 77 -28.25 20.12 26.07
C PHE A 77 -27.42 18.93 25.56
N MET A 78 -26.74 19.07 24.42
CA MET A 78 -25.77 18.08 23.92
C MET A 78 -24.35 18.65 23.93
N THR A 79 -23.51 18.03 24.75
CA THR A 79 -22.06 18.19 24.73
C THR A 79 -21.49 17.36 23.58
N ALA A 80 -20.81 18.05 22.66
CA ALA A 80 -19.96 17.50 21.60
C ALA A 80 -20.59 16.46 20.64
N SER A 81 -21.56 16.89 19.85
CA SER A 81 -21.92 16.27 18.56
C SER A 81 -22.21 17.39 17.55
N GLN A 82 -21.36 17.57 16.54
CA GLN A 82 -21.64 18.52 15.46
C GLN A 82 -22.84 18.02 14.67
N THR A 83 -23.97 18.73 14.81
CA THR A 83 -25.16 18.57 13.98
C THR A 83 -24.88 19.17 12.60
N VAL A 84 -24.65 18.35 11.58
CA VAL A 84 -24.51 18.85 10.21
C VAL A 84 -25.89 18.91 9.57
N ASN A 85 -26.25 20.10 9.06
CA ASN A 85 -27.52 20.33 8.40
C ASN A 85 -27.50 19.67 7.01
N CYS A 86 -28.15 18.51 6.87
CA CYS A 86 -28.13 17.68 5.66
C CYS A 86 -28.78 18.44 4.44
N SER A 87 -29.54 19.52 4.69
CA SER A 87 -30.11 20.39 3.63
C SER A 87 -29.13 21.41 3.01
N ALA A 88 -28.03 21.76 3.69
CA ALA A 88 -27.02 22.69 3.16
C ALA A 88 -26.15 22.08 2.04
N PHE A 89 -26.14 20.74 1.95
CA PHE A 89 -25.42 19.97 0.93
C PHE A 89 -26.37 19.28 -0.08
N ALA A 90 -27.66 19.64 -0.09
CA ALA A 90 -28.68 19.04 -0.95
C ALA A 90 -28.81 17.50 -0.83
N LEU A 91 -28.60 16.96 0.38
CA LEU A 91 -28.65 15.52 0.64
C LEU A 91 -30.00 15.11 1.29
N PRO A 92 -30.50 13.88 1.04
CA PRO A 92 -31.76 13.41 1.61
C PRO A 92 -31.69 13.32 3.15
N VAL A 93 -32.85 13.50 3.80
CA VAL A 93 -33.01 13.61 5.28
C VAL A 93 -32.49 12.39 6.06
N ASN A 94 -32.27 11.26 5.36
CA ASN A 94 -31.75 10.02 5.91
C ASN A 94 -30.41 9.68 5.24
N CYS A 95 -29.36 10.39 5.61
CA CYS A 95 -28.01 10.17 5.09
C CYS A 95 -27.15 9.46 6.14
N SER A 96 -26.70 8.25 5.81
CA SER A 96 -25.57 7.59 6.46
C SER A 96 -24.35 7.84 5.59
N GLN A 97 -23.55 8.86 5.91
CA GLN A 97 -22.35 9.19 5.13
C GLN A 97 -21.12 8.71 5.90
N THR A 98 -20.30 7.92 5.22
CA THR A 98 -19.02 7.44 5.76
C THR A 98 -17.95 8.43 5.34
N PHE A 99 -17.34 9.10 6.32
CA PHE A 99 -16.19 9.96 6.06
C PHE A 99 -14.98 9.12 5.69
N THR A 100 -14.35 9.49 4.59
CA THR A 100 -13.14 8.87 4.04
C THR A 100 -11.92 9.69 4.45
N SER A 101 -10.81 8.99 4.69
CA SER A 101 -9.55 9.66 5.01
C SER A 101 -8.89 10.23 3.73
N PRO A 102 -8.12 11.33 3.82
CA PRO A 102 -7.46 11.92 2.66
C PRO A 102 -6.45 10.98 1.97
N SER A 103 -5.82 10.09 2.72
CA SER A 103 -4.92 9.06 2.17
C SER A 103 -5.67 7.94 1.46
N GLU A 104 -6.87 7.59 1.91
CA GLU A 104 -7.73 6.62 1.26
C GLU A 104 -8.27 7.15 -0.07
N GLU A 105 -8.78 8.37 -0.10
CA GLU A 105 -9.22 9.00 -1.36
C GLU A 105 -8.06 9.22 -2.33
N TYR A 106 -6.88 9.53 -1.82
CA TYR A 106 -5.69 9.61 -2.66
C TYR A 106 -5.40 8.25 -3.33
N TRP A 107 -5.51 7.14 -2.61
CA TRP A 107 -5.31 5.80 -3.16
C TRP A 107 -6.40 5.42 -4.18
N THR A 108 -7.67 5.60 -3.84
CA THR A 108 -8.80 5.14 -4.66
C THR A 108 -9.06 6.05 -5.85
N ASN A 109 -9.08 7.37 -5.65
CA ASN A 109 -9.54 8.34 -6.65
C ASN A 109 -8.38 8.95 -7.44
N ARG A 110 -7.19 9.08 -6.84
CA ARG A 110 -6.02 9.63 -7.54
C ARG A 110 -5.10 8.56 -8.12
N VAL A 111 -4.72 7.55 -7.34
CA VAL A 111 -3.74 6.54 -7.77
C VAL A 111 -4.39 5.45 -8.62
N LEU A 112 -5.42 4.80 -8.11
CA LEU A 112 -6.05 3.67 -8.80
C LEU A 112 -7.12 4.08 -9.80
N GLN A 113 -7.91 5.12 -9.48
CA GLN A 113 -9.15 5.44 -10.21
C GLN A 113 -10.04 4.21 -10.38
N ILE A 114 -10.36 3.57 -9.27
CA ILE A 114 -11.19 2.36 -9.29
C ILE A 114 -12.61 2.70 -9.76
N THR A 115 -13.09 1.95 -10.76
CA THR A 115 -14.44 2.03 -11.30
C THR A 115 -15.40 1.13 -10.51
N ASP A 116 -16.70 1.40 -10.58
CA ASP A 116 -17.72 0.65 -9.85
C ASP A 116 -17.94 -0.77 -10.40
N SER A 117 -17.49 -1.06 -11.63
CA SER A 117 -17.69 -2.35 -12.32
C SER A 117 -16.41 -2.84 -13.00
N LEU A 118 -16.20 -4.17 -12.95
CA LEU A 118 -15.07 -4.85 -13.62
C LEU A 118 -15.16 -4.77 -15.16
N GLU A 119 -16.35 -4.55 -15.72
CA GLU A 119 -16.54 -4.42 -17.17
C GLU A 119 -16.08 -3.05 -17.71
N ASP A 120 -16.03 -2.03 -16.85
CA ASP A 120 -15.56 -0.70 -17.21
C ASP A 120 -14.08 -0.55 -16.88
N MET A 121 -13.22 -0.72 -17.89
CA MET A 121 -11.75 -0.66 -17.73
C MET A 121 -11.20 0.76 -17.46
N GLY A 122 -12.06 1.78 -17.38
CA GLY A 122 -11.68 3.15 -17.06
C GLY A 122 -10.76 3.81 -18.09
N GLU A 123 -10.18 4.95 -17.71
CA GLU A 123 -9.20 5.66 -18.53
C GLU A 123 -7.76 5.27 -18.19
N ILE A 124 -6.87 5.29 -19.20
CA ILE A 124 -5.45 5.00 -18.99
C ILE A 124 -4.76 6.23 -18.37
N ARG A 125 -4.26 6.07 -17.15
CA ARG A 125 -3.45 7.10 -16.47
C ARG A 125 -2.02 7.12 -16.97
N TRP A 126 -1.70 8.08 -17.84
CA TRP A 126 -0.35 8.26 -18.40
C TRP A 126 0.75 8.48 -17.35
N GLU A 127 0.44 9.11 -16.22
CA GLU A 127 1.39 9.28 -15.12
C GLU A 127 1.82 7.92 -14.55
N LEU A 128 0.86 6.99 -14.40
CA LEU A 128 1.10 5.65 -13.87
C LEU A 128 1.78 4.75 -14.90
N VAL A 129 1.44 4.91 -16.19
CA VAL A 129 2.16 4.26 -17.29
C VAL A 129 3.62 4.72 -17.33
N GLY A 130 3.88 6.01 -17.11
CA GLY A 130 5.23 6.56 -17.01
C GLY A 130 6.03 5.94 -15.87
N THR A 131 5.46 5.84 -14.67
CA THR A 131 6.15 5.20 -13.53
C THR A 131 6.31 3.70 -13.73
N LEU A 132 5.40 3.03 -14.45
CA LEU A 132 5.53 1.63 -14.82
C LEU A 132 6.70 1.41 -15.78
N ILE A 133 6.83 2.22 -16.83
CA ILE A 133 7.97 2.16 -17.76
C ILE A 133 9.28 2.41 -17.00
N LEU A 134 9.29 3.38 -16.08
CA LEU A 134 10.46 3.64 -15.24
C LEU A 134 10.83 2.44 -14.36
N SER A 135 9.85 1.76 -13.75
CA SER A 135 10.09 0.51 -12.99
C SER A 135 10.77 -0.56 -13.85
N TRP A 136 10.31 -0.75 -15.10
CA TRP A 136 10.93 -1.69 -16.04
C TRP A 136 12.38 -1.34 -16.35
N VAL A 137 12.65 -0.07 -16.65
CA VAL A 137 14.01 0.41 -16.94
C VAL A 137 14.94 0.23 -15.74
N LEU A 138 14.48 0.60 -14.53
CA LEU A 138 15.24 0.42 -13.29
C LEU A 138 15.56 -1.05 -13.04
N VAL A 139 14.57 -1.94 -13.13
CA VAL A 139 14.76 -3.39 -12.94
C VAL A 139 15.73 -3.96 -13.99
N TYR A 140 15.61 -3.56 -15.26
CA TYR A 140 16.54 -3.99 -16.31
C TYR A 140 18.00 -3.66 -15.97
N PHE A 141 18.28 -2.42 -15.57
CA PHE A 141 19.64 -2.01 -15.19
C PHE A 141 20.13 -2.73 -13.93
N CYS A 142 19.25 -2.96 -12.95
CA CYS A 142 19.57 -3.73 -11.74
C CYS A 142 19.95 -5.18 -12.07
N ILE A 143 19.23 -5.84 -12.99
CA ILE A 143 19.54 -7.22 -13.41
C ILE A 143 20.88 -7.29 -14.15
N PHE A 144 21.07 -6.42 -15.15
CA PHE A 144 22.28 -6.43 -15.97
C PHE A 144 23.56 -6.30 -15.12
N LYS A 145 23.51 -5.45 -14.09
CA LYS A 145 24.61 -5.27 -13.14
C LYS A 145 24.72 -6.43 -12.13
N SER A 146 23.59 -7.00 -11.70
CA SER A 146 23.55 -8.08 -10.71
C SER A 146 24.17 -9.39 -11.20
N VAL A 147 23.87 -9.84 -12.43
CA VAL A 147 24.35 -11.13 -12.97
C VAL A 147 25.88 -11.22 -12.98
N ARG A 148 26.57 -10.06 -13.05
CA ARG A 148 28.05 -9.97 -13.00
C ARG A 148 28.62 -10.14 -11.57
N LEU A 149 27.82 -9.96 -10.52
CA LEU A 149 28.22 -10.08 -9.10
C LEU A 149 27.78 -11.41 -8.44
N THR A 150 26.98 -12.24 -9.10
CA THR A 150 26.22 -13.33 -8.44
C THR A 150 27.06 -14.55 -7.99
N GLY A 151 28.23 -14.80 -8.56
CA GLY A 151 28.90 -16.11 -8.39
C GLY A 151 29.42 -16.43 -6.97
N LYS A 152 30.13 -15.49 -6.30
CA LYS A 152 30.83 -15.79 -5.04
C LYS A 152 30.11 -15.29 -3.78
N VAL A 153 29.48 -14.12 -3.85
CA VAL A 153 28.92 -13.45 -2.66
C VAL A 153 27.67 -14.16 -2.13
N TRP A 154 26.87 -14.76 -3.03
CA TRP A 154 25.62 -15.42 -2.68
C TRP A 154 25.81 -16.74 -1.94
N VAL A 155 26.90 -17.46 -2.22
CA VAL A 155 27.27 -18.66 -1.46
C VAL A 155 27.55 -18.29 0.00
N TYR A 156 28.35 -17.23 0.24
CA TYR A 156 28.65 -16.76 1.60
C TYR A 156 27.39 -16.24 2.32
N ALA A 157 26.52 -15.52 1.63
CA ALA A 157 25.27 -15.02 2.20
C ALA A 157 24.26 -16.13 2.52
N ALA A 158 24.12 -17.14 1.64
CA ALA A 158 23.24 -18.29 1.87
C ALA A 158 23.72 -19.12 3.07
N THR A 159 25.04 -19.32 3.19
CA THR A 159 25.65 -19.94 4.37
C THR A 159 25.34 -19.13 5.64
N GLN A 160 25.51 -17.81 5.61
CA GLN A 160 25.23 -16.95 6.76
C GLN A 160 23.75 -16.99 7.19
N ILE A 161 22.81 -16.94 6.25
CA ILE A 161 21.37 -17.03 6.50
C ILE A 161 21.01 -18.39 7.11
N TYR A 162 21.56 -19.48 6.55
CA TYR A 162 21.32 -20.84 7.06
C TYR A 162 21.75 -21.00 8.52
N TRP A 163 22.93 -20.50 8.87
CA TRP A 163 23.44 -20.55 10.25
C TRP A 163 22.78 -19.55 11.20
N SER A 164 22.27 -18.42 10.69
CA SER A 164 21.67 -17.36 11.51
C SER A 164 20.18 -17.59 11.80
N LEU A 165 19.42 -18.08 10.81
CA LEU A 165 17.98 -18.30 10.95
C LEU A 165 17.63 -19.71 11.46
N GLY A 166 18.56 -20.67 11.41
CA GLY A 166 18.36 -22.01 11.96
C GLY A 166 17.05 -22.65 11.49
N ILE A 167 16.66 -22.43 10.22
CA ILE A 167 15.34 -22.77 9.67
C ILE A 167 15.05 -24.29 9.77
N GLY A 168 16.08 -25.11 9.98
CA GLY A 168 15.98 -26.56 10.24
C GLY A 168 15.98 -27.00 11.71
N PHE A 169 16.18 -26.10 12.69
CA PHE A 169 16.29 -26.43 14.12
C PHE A 169 14.98 -26.30 14.91
N GLY A 170 13.85 -26.04 14.24
CA GLY A 170 12.51 -26.10 14.85
C GLY A 170 12.16 -24.96 15.82
N GLY A 171 13.14 -24.17 16.31
CA GLY A 171 12.92 -23.12 17.32
C GLY A 171 11.84 -22.10 16.95
N ILE A 172 11.83 -21.61 15.71
CA ILE A 172 10.84 -20.62 15.25
C ILE A 172 9.44 -21.26 15.10
N ILE A 173 9.36 -22.53 14.69
CA ILE A 173 8.09 -23.27 14.56
C ILE A 173 7.50 -23.52 15.96
N THR A 174 8.35 -23.88 16.93
CA THR A 174 7.96 -24.04 18.34
C THR A 174 7.50 -22.73 18.96
N PHE A 175 8.17 -21.61 18.72
CA PHE A 175 7.71 -20.29 19.19
C PHE A 175 6.42 -19.81 18.51
N GLY A 176 6.24 -20.10 17.22
CA GLY A 176 5.00 -19.83 16.49
C GLY A 176 3.80 -20.62 17.04
N SER A 177 4.04 -21.85 17.52
CA SER A 177 3.01 -22.70 18.14
C SER A 177 2.45 -22.17 19.47
N PHE A 178 3.14 -21.24 20.12
CA PHE A 178 2.69 -20.62 21.38
C PHE A 178 1.94 -19.29 21.17
N ASN A 179 1.72 -18.84 19.93
CA ASN A 179 0.99 -17.60 19.68
C ASN A 179 -0.53 -17.85 19.59
N SER A 180 -1.30 -17.31 20.54
CA SER A 180 -2.76 -17.38 20.50
C SER A 180 -3.31 -16.24 19.62
N PHE A 181 -3.92 -16.57 18.48
CA PHE A 181 -4.53 -15.56 17.61
C PHE A 181 -5.85 -15.07 18.18
N LYS A 182 -5.82 -13.94 18.89
CA LYS A 182 -7.03 -13.18 19.26
C LYS A 182 -6.87 -11.73 18.85
N ASN A 183 -7.26 -11.41 17.62
CA ASN A 183 -7.38 -10.02 17.16
C ASN A 183 -8.82 -9.78 16.71
N ASN A 184 -9.59 -9.06 17.53
CA ASN A 184 -10.96 -8.65 17.24
C ASN A 184 -11.01 -7.12 17.06
N HIS A 185 -10.19 -6.60 16.13
CA HIS A 185 -10.15 -5.16 15.82
C HIS A 185 -10.88 -4.87 14.49
N PRO A 186 -11.93 -4.03 14.47
CA PRO A 186 -12.81 -3.85 13.31
C PRO A 186 -12.23 -3.12 12.08
N TRP A 187 -10.98 -2.62 12.15
CA TRP A 187 -10.42 -1.74 11.10
C TRP A 187 -9.47 -2.48 10.15
N ILE A 188 -9.31 -3.80 10.29
CA ILE A 188 -8.48 -4.63 9.41
C ILE A 188 -9.39 -5.45 8.50
N HIS A 189 -10.22 -4.77 7.72
CA HIS A 189 -10.99 -5.36 6.64
C HIS A 189 -10.59 -4.68 5.33
N GLY A 190 -9.40 -5.00 4.82
CA GLY A 190 -8.95 -4.44 3.55
C GLY A 190 -7.58 -4.95 3.14
N PHE A 191 -7.54 -5.58 1.97
CA PHE A 191 -6.39 -5.94 1.12
C PHE A 191 -4.99 -5.45 1.58
N ARG A 192 -4.00 -6.37 1.64
CA ARG A 192 -2.60 -6.13 2.08
C ARG A 192 -1.89 -4.87 1.49
N PRO A 193 -2.16 -4.41 0.25
CA PRO A 193 -1.63 -3.15 -0.28
C PRO A 193 -2.19 -1.90 0.41
N GLY A 194 -3.46 -1.92 0.84
CA GLY A 194 -4.10 -0.79 1.51
C GLY A 194 -3.41 -0.40 2.81
N LEU A 195 -2.81 -1.36 3.51
CA LEU A 195 -2.01 -1.06 4.70
C LEU A 195 -0.84 -0.12 4.35
N VAL A 196 -0.09 -0.43 3.30
CA VAL A 196 1.11 0.34 2.90
C VAL A 196 0.74 1.68 2.24
N PHE A 197 -0.32 1.72 1.44
CA PHE A 197 -0.63 2.91 0.63
C PHE A 197 -1.73 3.82 1.21
N ILE A 198 -2.40 3.40 2.29
CA ILE A 198 -3.42 4.19 2.99
C ILE A 198 -2.96 4.47 4.42
N ALA A 199 -2.70 3.42 5.22
CA ALA A 199 -2.44 3.59 6.65
C ALA A 199 -1.05 4.22 6.96
N TYR A 200 0.01 3.83 6.25
CA TYR A 200 1.34 4.43 6.46
C TYR A 200 1.40 5.92 6.03
N PRO A 201 0.90 6.31 4.84
CA PRO A 201 0.81 7.72 4.46
C PRO A 201 0.00 8.55 5.45
N GLU A 202 -1.09 7.98 5.98
CA GLU A 202 -1.88 8.61 7.05
C GLU A 202 -1.04 8.83 8.31
N ALA A 203 -0.30 7.83 8.76
CA ALA A 203 0.56 7.94 9.95
C ALA A 203 1.70 8.96 9.75
N ILE A 204 2.33 8.95 8.57
CA ILE A 204 3.44 9.87 8.23
C ILE A 204 2.96 11.33 8.19
N SER A 205 1.71 11.57 7.76
CA SER A 205 1.12 12.92 7.74
C SER A 205 0.97 13.54 9.13
N GLN A 206 1.01 12.73 10.20
CA GLN A 206 0.88 13.20 11.58
C GLN A 206 2.22 13.60 12.21
N LEU A 207 3.35 13.22 11.58
CA LEU A 207 4.69 13.53 12.08
C LEU A 207 5.12 14.94 11.65
N PRO A 208 5.87 15.68 12.50
CA PRO A 208 6.47 16.94 12.08
C PRO A 208 7.49 16.68 10.96
N GLY A 209 7.37 17.41 9.84
CA GLY A 209 8.19 17.19 8.66
C GLY A 209 7.79 15.96 7.84
N SER A 210 6.48 15.77 7.62
CA SER A 210 5.86 14.63 6.91
C SER A 210 6.55 14.28 5.58
N VAL A 211 6.99 15.27 4.81
CA VAL A 211 7.72 15.11 3.54
C VAL A 211 9.01 14.30 3.69
N PHE A 212 9.84 14.62 4.68
CA PHE A 212 11.11 13.92 4.90
C PHE A 212 10.88 12.43 5.19
N TRP A 213 9.93 12.14 6.09
CA TRP A 213 9.58 10.77 6.46
C TRP A 213 8.95 10.00 5.29
N ALA A 214 8.14 10.66 4.45
CA ALA A 214 7.58 10.06 3.25
C ALA A 214 8.68 9.64 2.26
N ILE A 215 9.63 10.54 1.95
CA ILE A 215 10.74 10.23 1.04
C ILE A 215 11.55 9.04 1.57
N LEU A 216 11.89 9.02 2.86
CA LEU A 216 12.64 7.91 3.47
C LEU A 216 11.87 6.59 3.36
N PHE A 217 10.59 6.59 3.72
CA PHE A 217 9.74 5.41 3.69
C PHE A 217 9.55 4.84 2.27
N PHE A 218 9.22 5.69 1.29
CA PHE A 218 9.04 5.23 -0.07
C PHE A 218 10.36 4.84 -0.74
N THR A 219 11.47 5.52 -0.43
CA THR A 219 12.80 5.10 -0.88
C THR A 219 13.15 3.72 -0.32
N MET A 220 12.86 3.46 0.96
CA MET A 220 13.02 2.14 1.56
C MET A 220 12.20 1.08 0.80
N LEU A 221 10.92 1.36 0.50
CA LEU A 221 10.08 0.43 -0.27
C LEU A 221 10.62 0.16 -1.69
N VAL A 222 11.16 1.18 -2.38
CA VAL A 222 11.85 0.99 -3.66
C VAL A 222 13.03 0.04 -3.50
N THR A 223 13.86 0.25 -2.47
CA THR A 223 15.03 -0.63 -2.25
C THR A 223 14.65 -2.07 -1.91
N LEU A 224 13.59 -2.28 -1.12
CA LEU A 224 13.06 -3.63 -0.80
C LEU A 224 12.47 -4.31 -2.05
N GLY A 225 11.73 -3.55 -2.85
CA GLY A 225 11.20 -4.03 -4.13
C GLY A 225 12.33 -4.41 -5.11
N LEU A 226 13.38 -3.59 -5.22
CA LEU A 226 14.50 -3.89 -6.10
C LEU A 226 15.35 -5.07 -5.60
N ASP A 227 15.61 -5.18 -4.29
CA ASP A 227 16.38 -6.31 -3.72
C ASP A 227 15.69 -7.66 -3.99
N THR A 228 14.37 -7.73 -3.77
CA THR A 228 13.60 -8.96 -4.05
C THR A 228 13.61 -9.32 -5.54
N MET A 229 13.42 -8.35 -6.43
CA MET A 229 13.44 -8.57 -7.88
C MET A 229 14.81 -9.04 -8.40
N VAL A 230 15.89 -8.47 -7.85
CA VAL A 230 17.27 -8.85 -8.19
C VAL A 230 17.59 -10.29 -7.76
N ARG A 231 16.94 -10.79 -6.71
CA ARG A 231 17.08 -12.19 -6.24
C ARG A 231 16.26 -13.19 -7.05
N LEU A 232 15.05 -12.79 -7.47
CA LEU A 232 14.08 -13.67 -8.12
C LEU A 232 14.39 -13.95 -9.60
N ILE A 233 15.09 -13.07 -10.31
CA ILE A 233 15.33 -13.23 -11.75
C ILE A 233 16.49 -14.20 -12.07
N PRO A 234 17.62 -14.17 -11.34
CA PRO A 234 18.66 -15.17 -11.49
C PRO A 234 18.20 -16.59 -11.11
N SER A 235 17.25 -16.74 -10.18
CA SER A 235 16.70 -18.05 -9.82
C SER A 235 15.89 -18.67 -10.96
N VAL A 236 15.14 -17.87 -11.73
CA VAL A 236 14.48 -18.32 -12.97
C VAL A 236 15.50 -18.79 -13.99
N THR A 237 16.53 -17.99 -14.23
CA THR A 237 17.59 -18.32 -15.20
C THR A 237 18.32 -19.60 -14.79
N GLY A 238 18.62 -19.75 -13.50
CA GLY A 238 19.21 -20.97 -12.95
C GLY A 238 18.29 -22.18 -13.09
N THR A 239 16.98 -22.02 -12.87
CA THR A 239 15.98 -23.09 -13.04
C THR A 239 15.90 -23.53 -14.50
N ILE A 240 15.85 -22.58 -15.45
CA ILE A 240 15.83 -22.88 -16.89
C ILE A 240 17.08 -23.64 -17.32
N VAL A 241 18.27 -23.21 -16.89
CA VAL A 241 19.55 -23.89 -17.21
C VAL A 241 19.63 -25.27 -16.58
N LEU A 242 18.98 -25.50 -15.44
CA LEU A 242 19.01 -26.79 -14.73
C LEU A 242 18.02 -27.81 -15.31
N PHE A 243 17.04 -27.35 -16.11
CA PHE A 243 16.01 -28.18 -16.73
C PHE A 243 16.12 -28.28 -18.27
N LEU A 244 17.08 -27.58 -18.88
CA LEU A 244 17.55 -27.77 -20.27
C LEU A 244 18.79 -28.66 -20.29
#